data_AF-A0A7X6S9G5-F1
#
_entry.id   AF-A0A7X6S9G5-F1
#
_cell.length_a   1.000
_cell.length_b   1.000
_cell.length_c   1.000
_cell.angle_alpha   90.00
_cell.angle_beta   90.00
_cell.angle_gamma   90.00
#
_symmetry.space_group_name_H-M   'P 1'
#
loop_
_entity.id
_entity.type
_entity.pdbx_description
1 polymer ?
#
loop_
_entity_poly.entity_id
_entity_poly.type
_entity_poly.pdbx_seq_one_letter_code
_entity_poly.pdbx_strand_id
1 'polypeptide(L)'
;FIERKIGFIDMILRNIKYEFDNEEYPPAEIIAMQLEYKDVFLSYFYKTIKSVKKLNSGDILEFDEKGCKDKNGVYILLFSARFKNEIQTYMEKGYKPYSAKVNHILFWKEENKEKETLVVLPQLTFIKSN
;
A
#
# COMPACT_ATOMS: atom_id res chain seq x y z
N PHE A 1 -32.92 -8.07 -13.95
CA PHE A 1 -32.78 -9.38 -13.31
C PHE A 1 -31.32 -9.64 -13.01
N ILE A 2 -30.95 -9.53 -11.74
CA ILE A 2 -30.01 -10.33 -10.93
C ILE A 2 -30.20 -9.75 -9.52
N GLU A 3 -31.06 -10.40 -8.74
CA GLU A 3 -31.21 -10.09 -7.32
C GLU A 3 -29.96 -10.58 -6.58
N ARG A 4 -29.07 -9.67 -6.23
CA ARG A 4 -28.04 -9.97 -5.22
C ARG A 4 -28.68 -9.79 -3.85
N LYS A 5 -29.15 -10.89 -3.25
CA LYS A 5 -29.54 -10.94 -1.84
C LYS A 5 -28.33 -10.57 -0.98
N ILE A 6 -28.31 -9.33 -0.49
CA ILE A 6 -27.33 -8.86 0.50
C ILE A 6 -27.93 -9.18 1.88
N GLY A 7 -27.38 -10.20 2.55
CA GLY A 7 -27.86 -10.76 3.82
C GLY A 7 -27.68 -9.88 5.07
N PHE A 8 -27.74 -8.55 4.94
CA PHE A 8 -27.62 -7.59 6.04
C PHE A 8 -28.85 -6.68 6.22
N ILE A 9 -29.91 -6.86 5.40
CA ILE A 9 -31.05 -5.94 5.30
C ILE A 9 -32.31 -6.55 5.94
N ASP A 10 -32.24 -6.93 7.22
CA ASP A 10 -33.45 -7.25 8.00
C ASP A 10 -33.56 -6.40 9.28
N MET A 11 -32.76 -5.33 9.37
CA MET A 11 -33.00 -4.26 10.33
C MET A 11 -33.97 -3.27 9.68
N ILE A 12 -35.20 -3.19 10.20
CA ILE A 12 -36.22 -2.26 9.71
C ILE A 12 -35.77 -0.82 10.02
N LEU A 13 -35.00 -0.24 9.11
CA LEU A 13 -34.54 1.14 9.14
C LEU A 13 -35.69 2.06 8.70
N ARG A 14 -36.60 2.35 9.63
CA ARG A 14 -37.68 3.34 9.42
C ARG A 14 -37.02 4.72 9.29
N ASN A 15 -37.08 5.32 8.09
CA ASN A 15 -36.62 6.67 7.72
C ASN A 15 -35.26 6.81 7.01
N ILE A 16 -34.83 5.83 6.21
CA ILE A 16 -33.77 6.06 5.21
C ILE A 16 -34.42 6.33 3.85
N LYS A 17 -34.03 7.45 3.22
CA LYS A 17 -34.32 7.73 1.81
C LYS A 17 -33.06 7.45 1.00
N TYR A 18 -33.22 6.71 -0.09
CA TYR A 18 -32.15 6.50 -1.06
C TYR A 18 -32.30 7.56 -2.16
N GLU A 19 -31.20 8.24 -2.50
CA GLU A 19 -31.09 9.10 -3.67
C GLU A 19 -30.04 8.52 -4.60
N PHE A 20 -30.31 8.57 -5.91
CA PHE A 20 -29.38 8.10 -6.93
C PHE A 20 -28.66 9.30 -7.52
N ASP A 21 -27.34 9.28 -7.40
CA ASP A 21 -26.46 10.21 -8.09
C ASP A 21 -25.93 9.53 -9.36
N ASN A 22 -26.19 10.15 -10.51
CA ASN A 22 -25.76 9.65 -11.82
C ASN A 22 -24.58 10.47 -12.39
N GLU A 23 -23.94 11.34 -11.60
CA GLU A 23 -22.79 12.10 -12.05
C GLU A 23 -21.54 11.22 -12.24
N GLU A 24 -20.82 11.46 -13.33
CA GLU A 24 -19.49 10.88 -13.55
C GLU A 24 -18.44 11.74 -12.84
N TYR A 25 -17.87 11.20 -11.77
CA TYR A 25 -16.80 11.86 -11.04
C TYR A 25 -15.44 11.69 -11.75
N PRO A 26 -14.61 12.74 -11.79
CA PRO A 26 -13.27 12.63 -12.32
C PRO A 26 -12.43 11.65 -11.47
N PRO A 27 -11.37 11.04 -12.05
CA PRO A 27 -10.42 10.25 -11.28
C PRO A 27 -9.83 11.06 -10.12
N ALA A 28 -9.65 10.42 -8.96
CA ALA A 28 -9.08 11.07 -7.78
C ALA A 28 -7.68 11.66 -8.06
N GLU A 29 -7.40 12.85 -7.56
CA GLU A 29 -6.08 13.49 -7.70
C GLU A 29 -4.99 12.77 -6.89
N ILE A 30 -5.39 12.10 -5.80
CA ILE A 30 -4.50 11.43 -4.86
C ILE A 30 -4.96 9.98 -4.68
N ILE A 31 -4.00 9.05 -4.76
CA ILE A 31 -4.21 7.64 -4.43
C ILE A 31 -3.35 7.31 -3.22
N ALA A 32 -3.98 6.82 -2.16
CA ALA A 32 -3.30 6.27 -0.98
C ALA A 32 -3.49 4.75 -0.94
N MET A 33 -2.38 4.01 -0.80
CA MET A 33 -2.38 2.55 -0.86
C MET A 33 -1.59 1.98 0.31
N GLN A 34 -2.23 1.15 1.11
CA GLN A 34 -1.60 0.48 2.25
C GLN A 34 -0.98 -0.84 1.77
N LEU A 35 0.34 -0.99 1.94
CA LEU A 35 1.01 -2.22 1.52
C LEU A 35 0.76 -3.37 2.48
N GLU A 36 0.57 -4.55 1.92
CA GLU A 36 0.50 -5.82 2.63
C GLU A 36 1.78 -6.64 2.41
N TYR A 37 1.91 -7.75 3.15
CA TYR A 37 3.06 -8.66 3.03
C TYR A 37 3.27 -9.22 1.61
N LYS A 38 2.19 -9.35 0.82
CA LYS A 38 2.22 -9.85 -0.58
C LYS A 38 2.78 -8.82 -1.58
N ASP A 39 2.83 -7.56 -1.17
CA ASP A 39 3.23 -6.43 -2.02
C ASP A 39 4.74 -6.14 -1.94
N VAL A 40 5.43 -6.78 -0.99
CA VAL A 40 6.86 -6.57 -0.72
C VAL A 40 7.67 -7.85 -0.86
N PHE A 41 8.96 -7.71 -1.17
CA PHE A 41 9.89 -8.82 -1.15
C PHE A 41 10.40 -9.09 0.27
N LEU A 42 9.70 -9.96 1.00
CA LEU A 42 9.95 -10.26 2.42
C LEU A 42 11.40 -10.66 2.72
N SER A 43 12.01 -11.53 1.92
CA SER A 43 13.38 -12.00 2.19
C SER A 43 14.46 -10.92 1.98
N TYR A 44 14.14 -9.79 1.33
CA TYR A 44 15.07 -8.65 1.20
C TYR A 44 15.33 -7.97 2.56
N PHE A 45 14.36 -8.01 3.48
CA PHE A 45 14.47 -7.36 4.78
C PHE A 45 15.59 -7.91 5.66
N TYR A 46 16.01 -9.16 5.47
CA TYR A 46 17.20 -9.69 6.13
C TYR A 46 18.47 -8.89 5.82
N LYS A 47 18.56 -8.28 4.63
CA LYS A 47 19.70 -7.44 4.22
C LYS A 47 19.60 -6.03 4.81
N THR A 48 18.38 -5.53 5.00
CA THR A 48 18.12 -4.14 5.40
C THR A 48 17.67 -3.99 6.86
N ILE A 49 17.66 -5.07 7.64
CA ILE A 49 17.20 -5.10 9.04
C ILE A 49 17.85 -4.00 9.90
N LYS A 50 19.13 -3.67 9.68
CA LYS A 50 19.83 -2.60 10.40
C LYS A 50 19.24 -1.22 10.12
N SER A 51 18.76 -0.98 8.89
CA SER A 51 18.11 0.26 8.52
C SER A 51 16.66 0.27 9.01
N VAL A 52 15.96 -0.85 8.90
CA VAL A 52 14.58 -1.00 9.43
C VAL A 52 14.52 -0.74 10.94
N LYS A 53 15.49 -1.22 11.71
CA LYS A 53 15.57 -0.99 13.17
C LYS A 53 15.65 0.49 13.58
N LYS A 54 15.96 1.39 12.65
CA LYS A 54 16.05 2.84 12.90
C LYS A 54 14.75 3.57 12.57
N LEU A 55 13.79 2.89 11.97
CA LEU A 55 12.52 3.47 11.56
C LEU A 55 11.49 3.38 12.68
N ASN A 56 10.62 4.38 12.72
CA ASN A 56 9.41 4.42 13.53
C ASN A 56 8.17 4.51 12.64
N SER A 57 7.02 4.09 13.17
CA SER A 57 5.74 4.38 12.52
C SER A 57 5.56 5.88 12.34
N GLY A 58 5.15 6.28 11.15
CA GLY A 58 5.02 7.68 10.74
C GLY A 58 6.22 8.25 9.99
N ASP A 59 7.38 7.59 10.00
CA ASP A 59 8.53 8.03 9.22
C ASP A 59 8.20 8.08 7.73
N ILE A 60 8.76 9.08 7.05
CA ILE A 60 8.58 9.27 5.61
C ILE A 60 9.78 8.72 4.85
N LEU A 61 9.48 7.93 3.84
CA LEU A 61 10.42 7.35 2.88
C LEU A 61 10.09 7.87 1.49
N GLU A 62 11.10 7.93 0.64
CA GLU A 62 10.92 8.09 -0.80
C GLU A 62 10.63 6.73 -1.43
N PHE A 63 9.95 6.69 -2.56
CA PHE A 63 9.78 5.45 -3.30
C PHE A 63 9.76 5.68 -4.81
N ASP A 64 10.11 4.64 -5.54
CA ASP A 64 10.10 4.58 -7.00
C ASP A 64 9.43 3.28 -7.46
N GLU A 65 9.54 2.91 -8.73
CA GLU A 65 8.95 1.68 -9.28
C GLU A 65 9.51 0.38 -8.67
N LYS A 66 10.62 0.44 -7.94
CA LYS A 66 11.31 -0.75 -7.40
C LYS A 66 11.04 -0.96 -5.92
N GLY A 67 10.92 0.10 -5.13
CA GLY A 67 10.75 0.00 -3.69
C GLY A 67 10.89 1.34 -2.96
N CYS A 68 10.99 1.29 -1.63
CA CYS A 68 11.16 2.48 -0.79
C CYS A 68 12.62 2.66 -0.37
N LYS A 69 13.06 3.92 -0.33
CA LYS A 69 14.41 4.35 0.01
C LYS A 69 14.41 5.22 1.25
N ASP A 70 15.50 5.16 2.01
CA ASP A 70 15.77 6.15 3.05
C ASP A 70 16.27 7.47 2.44
N LYS A 71 16.50 8.47 3.30
CA LYS A 71 17.06 9.77 2.95
C LYS A 71 18.45 9.75 2.27
N ASN A 72 19.15 8.62 2.32
CA ASN A 72 20.45 8.44 1.68
C ASN A 72 20.32 7.75 0.31
N GLY A 73 19.09 7.50 -0.16
CA GLY A 73 18.81 6.79 -1.41
C GLY A 73 18.98 5.28 -1.31
N VAL A 74 19.14 4.72 -0.10
CA VAL A 74 19.34 3.27 0.09
C VAL A 74 17.98 2.58 0.20
N TYR A 75 17.77 1.55 -0.63
CA TYR A 75 16.53 0.76 -0.57
C TYR A 75 16.38 0.04 0.77
N ILE A 76 15.30 0.37 1.48
CA ILE A 76 14.87 -0.27 2.72
C ILE A 76 14.03 -1.51 2.43
N LEU A 77 13.16 -1.41 1.43
CA LEU A 77 12.33 -2.51 0.95
C LEU A 77 12.24 -2.48 -0.57
N LEU A 78 11.96 -3.65 -1.15
CA LEU A 78 11.65 -3.80 -2.56
C LEU A 78 10.24 -4.34 -2.71
N PHE A 79 9.58 -3.95 -3.79
CA PHE A 79 8.25 -4.44 -4.13
C PHE A 79 8.31 -5.87 -4.68
N SER A 80 7.24 -6.63 -4.45
CA SER A 80 7.04 -7.93 -5.08
C SER A 80 6.86 -7.76 -6.59
N ALA A 81 7.15 -8.80 -7.37
CA ALA A 81 7.01 -8.74 -8.83
C ALA A 81 5.56 -8.40 -9.26
N ARG A 82 4.57 -8.98 -8.56
CA ARG A 82 3.15 -8.67 -8.76
C ARG A 82 2.88 -7.18 -8.53
N PHE A 83 3.37 -6.64 -7.43
CA PHE A 83 3.08 -5.26 -7.03
C PHE A 83 3.74 -4.22 -7.93
N LYS A 84 4.91 -4.53 -8.50
CA LYS A 84 5.53 -3.69 -9.53
C LYS A 84 4.63 -3.51 -10.75
N ASN A 85 3.99 -4.59 -11.20
CA ASN A 85 3.04 -4.52 -12.32
C ASN A 85 1.80 -3.69 -11.96
N GLU A 86 1.33 -3.77 -10.71
CA GLU A 86 0.22 -2.97 -10.22
C GLU A 86 0.56 -1.47 -10.20
N ILE A 87 1.71 -1.10 -9.64
CA ILE A 87 2.18 0.30 -9.63
C ILE A 87 2.32 0.85 -11.05
N GLN A 88 2.85 0.05 -11.97
CA GLN A 88 3.02 0.45 -13.36
C GLN A 88 1.68 0.90 -13.99
N THR A 89 0.57 0.24 -13.64
CA THR A 89 -0.76 0.63 -14.15
C THR A 89 -1.21 2.01 -13.67
N TYR A 90 -0.79 2.44 -12.48
CA TYR A 90 -1.06 3.79 -11.97
C TYR A 90 -0.13 4.81 -12.63
N MET A 91 1.14 4.48 -12.83
CA MET A 91 2.07 5.34 -13.55
C MET A 91 1.61 5.64 -14.97
N GLU A 92 1.12 4.62 -15.68
CA GLU A 92 0.54 4.77 -17.03
C GLU A 92 -0.72 5.66 -17.05
N LYS A 93 -1.46 5.73 -15.94
CA LYS A 93 -2.62 6.62 -15.77
C LYS A 93 -2.23 8.05 -15.37
N GLY A 94 -0.94 8.36 -15.35
CA GLY A 94 -0.40 9.69 -15.04
C GLY A 94 -0.16 9.94 -13.54
N TYR A 95 -0.23 8.91 -12.69
CA TYR A 95 0.06 9.06 -11.26
C TYR A 95 1.55 8.93 -11.01
N LYS A 96 2.13 9.88 -10.27
CA LYS A 96 3.55 9.85 -9.88
C LYS A 96 3.71 9.45 -8.41
N PRO A 97 4.77 8.71 -8.06
CA PRO A 97 5.18 8.51 -6.68
C PRO A 97 5.34 9.85 -5.95
N TYR A 98 4.77 9.95 -4.75
CA TYR A 98 4.88 11.16 -3.92
C TYR A 98 5.58 10.88 -2.58
N SER A 99 5.03 9.98 -1.76
CA SER A 99 5.63 9.63 -0.47
C SER A 99 5.24 8.22 -0.01
N ALA A 100 6.10 7.57 0.76
CA ALA A 100 5.80 6.35 1.47
C ALA A 100 5.87 6.59 2.98
N LYS A 101 4.75 6.52 3.70
CA LYS A 101 4.70 6.70 5.16
C LYS A 101 4.71 5.35 5.85
N VAL A 102 5.65 5.09 6.75
CA VAL A 102 5.72 3.84 7.51
C VAL A 102 4.44 3.67 8.33
N ASN A 103 3.69 2.60 8.08
CA ASN A 103 2.47 2.30 8.83
C ASN A 103 2.74 1.24 9.90
N HIS A 104 3.23 0.07 9.48
CA HIS A 104 3.52 -1.05 10.38
C HIS A 104 4.98 -1.51 10.27
N ILE A 105 5.56 -1.88 11.42
CA ILE A 105 6.84 -2.59 11.52
C ILE A 105 6.57 -3.87 12.29
N LEU A 106 6.81 -5.02 11.66
CA LEU A 106 6.40 -6.34 12.18
C LEU A 106 7.58 -7.30 12.20
N PHE A 107 7.60 -8.22 13.15
CA PHE A 107 8.51 -9.36 13.11
C PHE A 107 8.02 -10.38 12.08
N TRP A 108 8.94 -10.89 11.28
CA TRP A 108 8.67 -11.94 10.30
C TRP A 108 9.85 -12.91 10.21
N LYS A 109 9.54 -14.19 10.07
CA LYS A 109 10.53 -15.25 9.91
C LYS A 109 10.19 -16.09 8.68
N GLU A 110 11.21 -16.36 7.89
CA GLU A 110 11.11 -17.28 6.75
C GLU A 110 11.18 -18.70 7.29
N GLU A 111 10.35 -19.62 6.78
CA GLU A 111 10.22 -20.98 7.33
C GLU A 111 11.56 -21.71 7.47
N ASN A 112 12.44 -21.54 6.48
CA ASN A 112 13.75 -22.20 6.41
C ASN A 112 14.88 -21.42 7.09
N LYS A 113 14.58 -20.37 7.86
CA LYS A 113 15.58 -19.58 8.59
C LYS A 113 15.37 -19.64 10.09
N GLU A 114 16.48 -19.74 10.81
CA GLU A 114 16.50 -19.71 12.27
C GLU A 114 16.22 -18.30 12.81
N LYS A 115 16.73 -17.27 12.15
CA LYS A 115 16.63 -15.88 12.59
C LYS A 115 15.42 -15.19 11.95
N GLU A 116 14.71 -14.42 12.74
CA GLU A 116 13.68 -13.48 12.29
C GLU A 116 14.29 -12.18 11.74
N THR A 117 13.47 -11.42 11.03
CA THR A 117 13.75 -10.05 10.60
C THR A 117 12.59 -9.13 10.96
N LEU A 118 12.79 -7.82 10.81
CA LEU A 118 11.72 -6.83 10.82
C LEU A 118 11.33 -6.49 9.39
N VAL A 119 10.02 -6.42 9.13
CA VAL A 119 9.41 -6.03 7.86
C VAL A 119 8.69 -4.71 8.06
N VAL A 120 8.81 -3.82 7.07
CA VAL A 120 8.11 -2.53 7.05
C VAL A 120 7.04 -2.56 5.99
N LEU A 121 5.82 -2.18 6.36
CA LEU A 121 4.67 -2.02 5.48
C LEU A 121 4.23 -0.56 5.48
N PRO A 122 4.64 0.24 4.48
CA PRO A 122 4.25 1.64 4.37
C PRO A 122 2.88 1.81 3.71
N GLN A 123 2.29 2.99 3.87
CA GLN A 123 1.27 3.53 2.98
C GLN A 123 1.95 4.35 1.88
N LEU A 124 1.77 3.97 0.62
CA LEU A 124 2.20 4.73 -0.54
C LEU A 124 1.18 5.79 -0.88
N THR A 125 1.66 6.96 -1.30
CA THR A 125 0.84 8.05 -1.82
C THR A 125 1.32 8.39 -3.22
N PHE A 126 0.39 8.45 -4.15
CA PHE A 126 0.59 8.90 -5.52
C PHE A 126 -0.23 10.15 -5.80
N ILE A 127 0.30 11.03 -6.64
CA ILE A 127 -0.39 12.26 -7.06
C ILE A 127 -0.51 12.25 -8.58
N LYS A 128 -1.71 12.55 -9.07
CA LYS A 128 -1.99 12.75 -10.50
C LYS A 128 -1.15 13.93 -10.99
N SER A 129 -0.29 13.69 -11.98
CA SER A 129 0.34 14.80 -12.68
C SER A 129 -0.65 15.42 -13.65
N ASN A 130 -0.90 16.71 -13.47
CA ASN A 130 -1.61 17.56 -14.44
C ASN A 130 -0.88 17.61 -15.78
#